data_AF-A0A8J8ANR4-F1
#
_entry.id   AF-A0A8J8ANR4-F1
#
_cell.length_a   1.000
_cell.length_b   1.000
_cell.length_c   1.000
_cell.angle_alpha   90.00
_cell.angle_beta   90.00
_cell.angle_gamma   90.00
#
_symmetry.space_group_name_H-M   'P 1'
#
loop_
_entity.id
_entity.type
_entity.pdbx_description
1 polymer ?
#
loop_
_entity_poly.entity_id
_entity_poly.type
_entity_poly.pdbx_seq_one_letter_code
_entity_poly.pdbx_strand_id
1 'polypeptide(L)'
;MAVKSADRKVFESIVDGLAKAIKEKPEDVIWFFQVRELMNEMDKPMSDERAWKIIIKDKKSAKISTEELLETARRELRKFRRIEAKLKKLGVV
;
A
#
# COMPACT_ATOMS: atom_id res chain seq x y z
N MET A 1 5.62 -3.29 -30.12
CA MET A 1 5.81 -2.74 -28.75
C MET A 1 4.79 -1.65 -28.38
N ALA A 2 3.57 -1.66 -28.93
CA ALA A 2 2.55 -0.62 -28.70
C ALA A 2 1.65 -0.85 -27.47
N VAL A 3 1.77 -2.01 -26.82
CA VAL A 3 0.88 -2.43 -25.70
C VAL A 3 1.17 -1.63 -24.41
N LYS A 4 2.42 -1.17 -24.19
CA LYS A 4 2.83 -0.55 -22.92
C LYS A 4 2.25 0.85 -22.65
N SER A 5 1.87 1.61 -23.67
CA SER A 5 1.41 3.00 -23.49
C SER A 5 -0.10 3.10 -23.27
N ALA A 6 -0.88 2.26 -23.94
CA ALA A 6 -2.33 2.19 -23.77
C ALA A 6 -2.69 1.71 -22.36
N ASP A 7 -2.03 0.64 -21.89
CA ASP A 7 -2.24 0.09 -20.55
C ASP A 7 -1.92 1.11 -19.44
N ARG A 8 -0.85 1.90 -19.64
CA ARG A 8 -0.47 2.95 -18.69
C ARG A 8 -1.53 4.06 -18.60
N LYS A 9 -2.06 4.51 -19.73
CA LYS A 9 -3.12 5.55 -19.75
C LYS A 9 -4.41 5.04 -19.13
N VAL A 10 -4.77 3.79 -19.39
CA VAL A 10 -5.94 3.15 -18.76
C VAL A 10 -5.74 3.05 -17.26
N PHE A 11 -4.57 2.62 -16.80
CA PHE A 11 -4.23 2.57 -15.38
C PHE A 11 -4.32 3.96 -14.71
N GLU A 12 -3.67 4.97 -15.31
CA GLU A 12 -3.73 6.36 -14.82
C GLU A 12 -5.18 6.86 -14.74
N SER A 13 -5.99 6.60 -15.78
CA SER A 13 -7.41 6.98 -15.79
C SER A 13 -8.23 6.27 -14.70
N ILE A 14 -7.96 5.00 -14.41
CA ILE A 14 -8.64 4.25 -13.34
C ILE A 14 -8.27 4.85 -11.99
N VAL A 15 -6.97 5.07 -11.75
CA VAL A 15 -6.47 5.63 -10.50
C VAL A 15 -7.05 7.03 -10.27
N ASP A 16 -7.03 7.90 -11.29
CA ASP A 16 -7.60 9.24 -11.21
C ASP A 16 -9.11 9.22 -10.97
N GLY A 17 -9.83 8.31 -11.61
CA GLY A 17 -11.26 8.11 -11.41
C GLY A 17 -11.59 7.72 -9.97
N LEU A 18 -10.85 6.74 -9.43
CA LEU A 18 -11.00 6.30 -8.04
C LEU A 18 -10.65 7.43 -7.07
N ALA A 19 -9.52 8.10 -7.26
CA ALA A 19 -9.04 9.20 -6.43
C ALA A 19 -10.10 10.33 -6.34
N LYS A 20 -10.66 10.73 -7.49
CA LYS A 20 -11.76 11.71 -7.54
C LYS A 20 -13.00 11.22 -6.80
N ALA A 21 -13.40 9.96 -7.00
CA ALA A 21 -14.60 9.40 -6.39
C ALA A 21 -14.51 9.33 -4.85
N ILE A 22 -13.32 9.02 -4.31
CA ILE A 22 -13.10 8.94 -2.86
C ILE A 22 -12.56 10.24 -2.24
N LYS A 23 -12.33 11.28 -3.05
CA LYS A 23 -11.70 12.55 -2.65
C LYS A 23 -10.37 12.32 -1.92
N GLU A 24 -9.51 11.49 -2.49
CA GLU A 24 -8.12 11.27 -2.05
C GLU A 24 -7.19 11.56 -3.23
N LYS A 25 -5.87 11.55 -3.00
CA LYS A 25 -4.92 11.73 -4.10
C LYS A 25 -4.69 10.42 -4.87
N PRO A 26 -4.34 10.48 -6.17
CA PRO A 26 -3.94 9.30 -6.95
C PRO A 26 -2.85 8.47 -6.25
N GLU A 27 -1.87 9.12 -5.63
CA GLU A 27 -0.77 8.45 -4.93
C GLU A 27 -1.27 7.66 -3.71
N ASP A 28 -2.32 8.16 -3.04
CA ASP A 28 -2.91 7.49 -1.88
C ASP A 28 -3.67 6.22 -2.28
N VAL A 29 -4.30 6.22 -3.46
CA VAL A 29 -4.96 5.05 -4.05
C VAL A 29 -3.92 3.99 -4.42
N ILE A 30 -2.84 4.39 -5.11
CA ILE A 30 -1.74 3.47 -5.47
C ILE A 30 -1.12 2.87 -4.20
N TRP A 31 -0.78 3.71 -3.22
CA TRP A 31 -0.23 3.29 -1.95
C TRP A 31 -1.14 2.29 -1.23
N PHE A 32 -2.46 2.54 -1.21
CA PHE A 32 -3.42 1.63 -0.58
C PHE A 32 -3.37 0.22 -1.19
N PHE A 33 -3.38 0.11 -2.52
CA PHE A 33 -3.34 -1.20 -3.19
C PHE A 33 -2.01 -1.93 -2.97
N GLN A 34 -0.88 -1.20 -2.97
CA GLN A 34 0.44 -1.76 -2.65
C GLN A 34 0.49 -2.32 -1.22
N VAL A 35 -0.04 -1.59 -0.25
CA VAL A 35 -0.09 -2.04 1.15
C VAL A 35 -1.04 -3.24 1.30
N ARG A 36 -2.19 -3.22 0.63
CA ARG A 36 -3.15 -4.33 0.66
C ARG A 36 -2.54 -5.62 0.08
N GLU A 37 -1.83 -5.51 -1.04
CA GLU A 37 -1.12 -6.65 -1.65
C GLU A 37 -0.07 -7.21 -0.69
N LEU A 38 0.74 -6.34 -0.08
CA LEU A 38 1.73 -6.74 0.91
C LEU A 38 1.07 -7.44 2.11
N MET A 39 -0.04 -6.93 2.63
CA MET A 39 -0.78 -7.56 3.72
C MET A 39 -1.30 -8.95 3.34
N ASN A 40 -1.85 -9.12 2.14
CA ASN A 40 -2.27 -10.42 1.64
C ASN A 40 -1.10 -11.40 1.45
N GLU A 41 0.10 -10.91 1.19
CA GLU A 41 1.32 -11.73 1.15
C GLU A 41 1.82 -12.10 2.55
N MET A 42 1.66 -11.23 3.56
CA MET A 42 2.03 -11.54 4.95
C MET A 42 1.17 -12.63 5.57
N ASP A 43 -0.10 -12.75 5.16
CA ASP A 43 -0.97 -13.86 5.60
C ASP A 43 -0.52 -15.22 5.05
N LYS A 44 0.43 -15.26 4.10
CA LYS A 44 1.05 -16.50 3.64
C LYS A 44 2.20 -16.88 4.57
N PRO A 45 2.33 -18.16 4.96
CA PRO A 45 3.45 -18.60 5.78
C PRO A 45 4.78 -18.26 5.10
N MET A 46 5.60 -17.47 5.79
CA MET A 46 6.93 -17.09 5.33
C MET A 46 7.93 -18.15 5.79
N SER A 47 8.88 -18.54 4.93
CA SER A 47 9.97 -19.43 5.33
C SER A 47 10.97 -18.70 6.23
N ASP A 48 11.58 -19.44 7.17
CA ASP A 48 12.58 -18.91 8.11
C ASP A 48 13.75 -18.22 7.40
N GLU A 49 14.22 -18.75 6.26
CA GLU A 49 15.26 -18.13 5.45
C GLU A 49 14.86 -16.76 4.88
N ARG A 50 13.60 -16.59 4.47
CA ARG A 50 13.08 -15.31 3.99
C ARG A 50 12.95 -14.31 5.14
N ALA A 51 12.43 -14.75 6.28
CA ALA A 51 12.33 -13.93 7.47
C ALA A 51 13.71 -13.43 7.92
N TRP A 52 14.72 -14.30 7.93
CA TRP A 52 16.08 -13.95 8.33
C TRP A 52 16.74 -12.92 7.39
N LYS A 53 16.56 -13.08 6.07
CA LYS A 53 17.05 -12.09 5.08
C LYS A 53 16.39 -10.72 5.26
N ILE A 54 15.11 -10.67 5.60
CA ILE A 54 14.39 -9.42 5.86
C ILE A 54 14.92 -8.77 7.13
N ILE A 55 15.05 -9.51 8.24
CA ILE A 55 15.56 -8.99 9.51
C ILE A 55 16.97 -8.41 9.35
N ILE A 56 17.86 -9.09 8.62
CA ILE A 56 19.23 -8.59 8.36
C ILE A 56 19.21 -7.30 7.51
N LYS A 57 18.31 -7.22 6.52
CA LYS A 57 18.15 -6.03 5.66
C LYS A 57 17.55 -4.86 6.43
N ASP A 58 16.63 -5.13 7.36
CA ASP A 58 15.92 -4.14 8.15
C ASP A 58 16.74 -3.61 9.33
N LYS A 59 17.78 -4.31 9.78
CA LYS A 59 18.77 -3.73 10.73
C LYS A 59 19.46 -2.45 10.21
N LYS A 60 19.31 -2.08 8.94
CA LYS A 60 19.74 -0.78 8.38
C LYS A 60 18.75 0.38 8.62
N SER A 61 17.49 0.11 9.00
CA SER A 61 16.45 1.11 9.30
C SER A 61 16.48 1.60 10.76
N ALA A 62 17.42 1.10 11.57
CA ALA A 62 17.54 1.30 13.02
C ALA A 62 17.91 2.73 13.50
N LYS A 63 17.62 3.77 12.72
CA LYS A 63 17.83 5.18 13.12
C LYS A 63 16.60 5.84 13.74
N ILE A 64 15.44 5.16 13.76
CA ILE A 64 14.16 5.67 14.25
C ILE A 64 13.83 4.98 15.58
N SER A 65 13.36 5.74 16.56
CA SER A 65 12.95 5.18 17.85
C SER A 65 11.71 4.31 17.71
N THR A 66 11.54 3.33 18.61
CA THR A 66 10.34 2.48 18.64
C THR A 66 9.05 3.30 18.75
N GLU A 67 9.08 4.41 19.47
CA GLU A 67 7.92 5.29 19.65
C GLU A 67 7.53 6.00 18.35
N GLU A 68 8.50 6.55 17.62
CA GLU A 68 8.28 7.16 16.30
C GLU A 68 7.78 6.13 15.27
N LEU A 69 8.27 4.89 15.35
CA LEU A 69 7.79 3.79 14.50
C LEU A 69 6.32 3.47 14.81
N LEU A 70 5.95 3.37 16.09
CA LEU A 70 4.57 3.13 16.50
C LEU A 70 3.64 4.28 16.10
N GLU A 71 4.09 5.52 16.24
CA GLU A 71 3.31 6.69 15.85
C GLU A 71 3.07 6.73 14.35
N THR A 72 4.13 6.51 13.57
CA THR A 72 4.05 6.39 12.11
C THR A 72 3.08 5.28 11.71
N ALA A 73 3.23 4.09 12.29
CA ALA A 73 2.35 2.95 12.01
C ALA A 73 0.88 3.27 12.32
N ARG A 74 0.59 3.97 13.43
CA ARG A 74 -0.78 4.40 13.77
C ARG A 74 -1.35 5.38 12.76
N ARG A 75 -0.56 6.35 12.28
CA ARG A 75 -1.00 7.33 11.27
C ARG A 75 -1.30 6.64 9.94
N GLU A 76 -0.41 5.77 9.48
CA GLU A 76 -0.59 5.01 8.24
C GLU A 76 -1.79 4.05 8.33
N LEU A 77 -1.99 3.36 9.46
CA LEU A 77 -3.14 2.48 9.65
C LEU A 77 -4.47 3.25 9.61
N ARG A 78 -4.53 4.46 10.18
CA ARG A 78 -5.73 5.33 10.10
C ARG A 78 -6.00 5.74 8.65
N LYS A 79 -4.96 6.11 7.90
CA LYS A 79 -5.05 6.44 6.47
C LYS A 79 -5.56 5.24 5.66
N PHE A 80 -4.99 4.06 5.88
CA PHE A 80 -5.40 2.82 5.22
C PHE A 80 -6.88 2.54 5.42
N ARG A 81 -7.34 2.52 6.69
CA ARG A 81 -8.76 2.26 7.02
C ARG A 81 -9.71 3.31 6.43
N ARG A 82 -9.28 4.58 6.38
CA ARG A 82 -10.08 5.66 5.77
C ARG A 82 -10.29 5.39 4.27
N ILE A 83 -9.24 5.04 3.55
CA ILE A 83 -9.30 4.75 2.11
C ILE A 83 -10.10 3.47 1.87
N GLU A 84 -9.84 2.42 2.64
CA GLU A 84 -10.55 1.14 2.57
C GLU A 84 -12.07 1.33 2.71
N ALA A 85 -12.51 2.07 3.72
CA ALA A 85 -13.93 2.32 3.96
C ALA A 85 -14.59 3.08 2.79
N LYS A 86 -13.86 4.01 2.15
CA LYS A 86 -14.36 4.73 0.98
C LYS A 86 -14.43 3.84 -0.26
N LEU A 87 -13.42 3.00 -0.50
CA LEU A 87 -13.40 2.06 -1.61
C LEU A 87 -14.45 0.95 -1.47
N LYS A 88 -14.69 0.46 -0.24
CA LYS A 88 -15.80 -0.48 0.06
C LYS A 88 -17.16 0.11 -0.28
N LYS A 89 -17.39 1.39 0.03
CA LYS A 89 -18.63 2.10 -0.35
C LYS A 89 -18.82 2.21 -1.86
N LEU A 90 -17.74 2.19 -2.64
CA LEU A 90 -17.78 2.18 -4.10
C LEU A 90 -17.85 0.76 -4.71
N GLY A 91 -17.76 -0.29 -3.89
CA GLY A 91 -17.76 -1.69 -4.36
C GLY A 91 -16.46 -2.13 -5.06
N VAL A 92 -15.36 -1.41 -4.85
CA VAL A 92 -14.06 -1.68 -5.50
C VAL A 92 -13.24 -2.73 -4.73
N VAL A 93 -13.42 -2.80 -3.41
CA VAL A 93 -12.58 -3.53 -2.45
C VAL A 93 -13.38 -4.51 -1.64
#